data_AF-A0A1X7I9H2-F1
#
_entry.id   AF-A0A1X7I9H2-F1
#
_cell.length_a   1.000
_cell.length_b   1.000
_cell.length_c   1.000
_cell.angle_alpha   90.00
_cell.angle_beta   90.00
_cell.angle_gamma   90.00
#
_symmetry.space_group_name_H-M   'P 1'
#
loop_
_entity.id
_entity.type
_entity.pdbx_description
1 polymer ?
#
loop_
_entity_poly.entity_id
_entity_poly.type
_entity_poly.pdbx_seq_one_letter_code
_entity_poly.pdbx_strand_id
1 'polypeptide(L)'
;MKHLKKMTFGLLVALIGITLFSCDKDDHVVEDKLTPSEILAHTPWVTSNAKNNKGENVALSDANVSNFVGYAYFKTNGTFTMFNLDDSPKMQGDWSVPLDGKTRTIVAKNDAGMVLFTRVVDITVLTKQEFTYRIYPNNNDKTLFFDIIHTPTNHKEPSAKK
;
A
#
# COMPACT_ATOMS: atom_id res chain seq x y z
N MET A 1 18.45 34.53 -90.34
CA MET A 1 17.74 35.82 -90.38
C MET A 1 17.00 36.01 -89.05
N LYS A 2 17.37 37.06 -88.28
CA LYS A 2 16.59 37.77 -87.24
C LYS A 2 16.03 36.90 -86.07
N HIS A 3 16.15 37.14 -84.77
CA HIS A 3 16.27 38.31 -83.86
C HIS A 3 16.83 37.76 -82.52
N LEU A 4 17.91 38.25 -81.92
CA LEU A 4 17.99 39.34 -80.92
C LEU A 4 16.84 39.38 -79.88
N LYS A 5 17.10 39.04 -78.60
CA LYS A 5 17.40 39.98 -77.47
C LYS A 5 16.98 39.45 -76.07
N LYS A 6 17.85 39.71 -75.07
CA LYS A 6 17.67 39.83 -73.58
C LYS A 6 17.55 38.51 -72.79
N MET A 7 18.47 38.12 -71.89
CA MET A 7 19.02 38.77 -70.68
C MET A 7 17.98 38.97 -69.58
N THR A 8 17.90 38.03 -68.62
CA THR A 8 17.77 38.37 -67.19
C THR A 8 18.14 37.21 -66.28
N PHE A 9 18.90 37.58 -65.25
CA PHE A 9 19.38 36.84 -64.09
C PHE A 9 18.21 36.44 -63.17
N GLY A 10 18.24 35.24 -62.60
CA GLY A 10 17.19 34.73 -61.71
C GLY A 10 17.71 33.64 -60.78
N LEU A 11 18.25 34.07 -59.65
CA LEU A 11 18.57 33.31 -58.45
C LEU A 11 17.33 32.56 -57.93
N LEU A 12 17.47 31.35 -57.37
CA LEU A 12 17.07 30.93 -56.01
C LEU A 12 16.65 29.44 -55.86
N VAL A 13 17.22 28.83 -54.82
CA VAL A 13 16.80 27.67 -53.99
C VAL A 13 16.89 26.25 -54.55
N ALA A 14 17.90 25.54 -54.06
CA ALA A 14 17.97 24.10 -54.02
C ALA A 14 16.94 23.52 -53.03
N LEU A 15 16.14 22.57 -53.50
CA LEU A 15 15.35 21.64 -52.69
C LEU A 15 16.30 20.86 -51.77
N ILE A 16 16.18 21.01 -50.46
CA ILE A 16 16.78 20.09 -49.48
C ILE A 16 15.65 19.42 -48.71
N GLY A 17 15.74 18.09 -48.70
CA GLY A 17 14.68 17.17 -48.33
C GLY A 17 14.27 17.20 -46.86
N ILE A 18 13.03 16.79 -46.69
CA ILE A 18 12.32 16.51 -45.45
C ILE A 18 13.15 15.56 -44.59
N THR A 19 13.56 16.00 -43.40
CA THR A 19 13.88 15.11 -42.29
C THR A 19 12.72 15.19 -41.31
N LEU A 20 11.96 14.10 -41.24
CA LEU A 20 10.95 13.92 -40.20
C LEU A 20 11.69 13.72 -38.88
N PHE A 21 11.61 14.71 -38.00
CA PHE A 21 11.89 14.52 -36.58
C PHE A 21 10.81 13.57 -36.02
N SER A 22 11.12 12.28 -35.97
CA SER A 22 10.41 11.33 -35.13
C SER A 22 10.83 11.62 -33.69
N CYS A 23 10.05 12.45 -33.00
CA CYS A 23 10.12 12.54 -31.55
C CYS A 23 9.43 11.29 -30.99
N ASP A 24 10.18 10.25 -30.69
CA ASP A 24 9.75 9.24 -29.72
C ASP A 24 9.58 9.93 -28.37
N LYS A 25 8.33 10.27 -28.06
CA LYS A 25 7.94 10.54 -26.68
C LYS A 25 7.77 9.18 -26.04
N ASP A 26 8.84 8.67 -25.45
CA ASP A 26 8.73 7.62 -24.45
C ASP A 26 7.93 8.21 -23.27
N ASP A 27 6.61 8.09 -23.34
CA ASP A 27 5.73 8.20 -22.19
C ASP A 27 6.07 7.02 -21.27
N HIS A 28 7.12 7.20 -20.47
CA HIS A 28 7.28 6.42 -19.26
C HIS A 28 6.07 6.75 -18.39
N VAL A 29 5.07 5.87 -18.42
CA VAL A 29 4.07 5.77 -17.36
C VAL A 29 4.86 5.48 -16.09
N VAL A 30 5.23 6.53 -15.38
CA VAL A 30 5.70 6.43 -14.00
C VAL A 30 4.47 5.96 -13.24
N GLU A 31 4.34 4.65 -13.10
CA GLU A 31 3.37 4.07 -12.17
C GLU A 31 3.76 4.61 -10.79
N ASP A 32 2.98 5.55 -10.25
CA ASP A 32 3.26 6.16 -8.95
C ASP A 32 3.39 5.06 -7.90
N LYS A 33 4.62 4.80 -7.48
CA LYS A 33 4.92 3.77 -6.50
C LYS A 33 4.38 4.23 -5.16
N LEU A 34 3.27 3.64 -4.74
CA LEU A 34 2.69 3.86 -3.42
C LEU A 34 3.75 3.67 -2.32
N THR A 35 3.77 4.59 -1.37
CA THR A 35 4.50 4.44 -0.11
C THR A 35 3.95 3.25 0.68
N PRO A 36 4.72 2.69 1.63
CA PRO A 36 4.23 1.63 2.51
C PRO A 36 2.91 1.97 3.23
N SER A 37 2.75 3.21 3.69
CA SER A 37 1.49 3.66 4.30
C SER A 37 0.35 3.69 3.28
N GLU A 38 0.58 4.18 2.07
CA GLU A 38 -0.45 4.15 1.01
C GLU A 38 -0.82 2.71 0.60
N ILE A 39 0.15 1.79 0.55
CA ILE A 39 -0.13 0.36 0.37
C ILE A 39 -0.96 -0.17 1.53
N LEU A 40 -0.69 0.18 2.79
CA LEU A 40 -1.51 -0.36 3.88
C LEU A 40 -2.95 0.23 3.87
N ALA A 41 -3.11 1.48 3.42
CA ALA A 41 -4.39 2.19 3.37
C ALA A 41 -5.23 1.94 2.10
N HIS A 42 -4.70 1.27 1.07
CA HIS A 42 -5.38 1.17 -0.23
C HIS A 42 -6.65 0.30 -0.23
N THR A 43 -6.84 -0.55 0.78
CA THR A 43 -7.94 -1.51 0.84
C THR A 43 -8.27 -1.89 2.29
N PRO A 44 -9.50 -2.33 2.58
CA PRO A 44 -9.80 -3.08 3.79
C PRO A 44 -9.06 -4.42 3.83
N TRP A 45 -8.64 -4.81 5.02
CA TRP A 45 -7.93 -6.06 5.26
C TRP A 45 -8.76 -7.01 6.11
N VAL A 46 -8.69 -8.31 5.82
CA VAL A 46 -9.20 -9.38 6.69
C VAL A 46 -8.07 -10.32 7.07
N THR A 47 -8.02 -10.74 8.33
CA THR A 47 -7.11 -11.81 8.73
C THR A 47 -7.52 -13.11 8.03
N SER A 48 -6.68 -13.61 7.14
CA SER A 48 -6.97 -14.78 6.32
C SER A 48 -6.22 -16.03 6.76
N ASN A 49 -5.09 -15.88 7.44
CA ASN A 49 -4.31 -16.99 7.97
C ASN A 49 -3.38 -16.54 9.11
N ALA A 50 -2.82 -17.50 9.85
CA ALA A 50 -1.71 -17.30 10.77
C ALA A 50 -0.70 -18.44 10.63
N LYS A 51 0.59 -18.13 10.76
CA LYS A 51 1.66 -19.14 10.74
C LYS A 51 2.53 -19.06 11.98
N ASN A 52 2.99 -20.19 12.50
CA ASN A 52 3.96 -20.23 13.59
C ASN A 52 5.40 -20.06 13.07
N ASN A 53 6.37 -20.09 13.99
CA ASN A 53 7.79 -19.97 13.69
C ASN A 53 8.39 -21.10 12.83
N LYS A 54 7.65 -22.18 12.59
CA LYS A 54 8.02 -23.27 11.67
C LYS A 54 7.37 -23.12 10.30
N GLY A 55 6.57 -22.07 10.09
CA GLY A 55 5.81 -21.84 8.86
C GLY A 55 4.53 -22.67 8.74
N GLU A 56 4.14 -23.39 9.80
CA GLU A 56 2.93 -24.20 9.84
C GLU A 56 1.70 -23.31 10.10
N ASN A 57 0.57 -23.65 9.50
CA ASN A 57 -0.69 -22.92 9.73
C ASN A 57 -1.15 -23.10 11.18
N VAL A 58 -1.66 -22.02 11.76
CA VAL A 58 -2.26 -21.97 13.09
C VAL A 58 -3.73 -21.64 12.93
N ALA A 59 -4.60 -22.37 13.63
CA ALA A 59 -6.03 -22.09 13.61
C ALA A 59 -6.29 -20.67 14.12
N LEU A 60 -7.14 -19.91 13.43
CA LEU A 60 -7.47 -18.53 13.85
C LEU A 60 -8.20 -18.46 15.21
N SER A 61 -8.74 -19.59 15.69
CA SER A 61 -9.29 -19.72 17.05
C SER A 61 -8.24 -19.99 18.13
N ASP A 62 -6.98 -20.25 17.78
CA ASP A 62 -5.90 -20.50 18.74
C ASP A 62 -5.68 -19.26 19.62
N ALA A 63 -5.52 -19.46 20.93
CA ALA A 63 -5.40 -18.39 21.92
C ALA A 63 -4.20 -17.45 21.67
N ASN A 64 -3.16 -17.91 20.97
CA ASN A 64 -2.00 -17.09 20.64
C ASN A 64 -2.28 -16.08 19.51
N VAL A 65 -3.29 -16.32 18.66
CA VAL A 65 -3.55 -15.50 17.46
C VAL A 65 -4.97 -14.93 17.40
N SER A 66 -5.94 -15.48 18.14
CA SER A 66 -7.36 -15.12 18.06
C SER A 66 -7.61 -13.63 18.32
N ASN A 67 -6.85 -13.02 19.23
CA ASN A 67 -6.92 -11.59 19.53
C ASN A 67 -6.51 -10.68 18.36
N PHE A 68 -5.92 -11.22 17.29
CA PHE A 68 -5.49 -10.47 16.10
C PHE A 68 -6.44 -10.66 14.91
N VAL A 69 -7.40 -11.57 15.03
CA VAL A 69 -8.35 -11.91 13.95
C VAL A 69 -9.42 -10.85 13.82
N GLY A 70 -9.65 -10.37 12.59
CA GLY A 70 -10.75 -9.46 12.30
C GLY A 70 -10.60 -8.73 10.98
N TYR A 71 -11.39 -7.67 10.83
CA TYR A 71 -11.28 -6.69 9.77
C TYR A 71 -10.46 -5.49 10.25
N ALA A 72 -9.64 -4.92 9.37
CA ALA A 72 -8.87 -3.72 9.64
C ALA A 72 -9.00 -2.71 8.51
N TYR A 73 -9.21 -1.45 8.88
CA TYR A 73 -9.42 -0.33 7.96
C TYR A 73 -8.41 0.76 8.28
N PHE A 74 -7.38 0.88 7.45
CA PHE A 74 -6.36 1.91 7.58
C PHE A 74 -6.72 3.08 6.67
N LYS A 75 -6.76 4.30 7.22
CA LYS A 75 -7.09 5.53 6.49
C LYS A 75 -5.85 6.36 6.21
N THR A 76 -5.82 7.03 5.07
CA THR A 76 -4.69 7.87 4.63
C THR A 76 -4.43 9.08 5.53
N ASN A 77 -5.41 9.49 6.34
CA ASN A 77 -5.25 10.52 7.36
C ASN A 77 -4.56 10.01 8.65
N GLY A 78 -4.12 8.75 8.69
CA GLY A 78 -3.43 8.15 9.83
C GLY A 78 -4.34 7.55 10.90
N THR A 79 -5.66 7.47 10.69
CA THR A 79 -6.57 6.78 11.62
C THR A 79 -6.88 5.36 11.18
N PHE A 80 -7.26 4.49 12.12
CA PHE A 80 -7.71 3.14 11.82
C PHE A 80 -8.89 2.72 12.69
N THR A 81 -9.64 1.75 12.18
CA THR A 81 -10.63 0.97 12.94
C THR A 81 -10.39 -0.51 12.71
N MET A 82 -10.76 -1.31 13.71
CA MET A 82 -10.77 -2.76 13.62
C MET A 82 -12.08 -3.29 14.20
N PHE A 83 -12.56 -4.35 13.57
CA PHE A 83 -13.78 -5.07 13.94
C PHE A 83 -13.47 -6.55 14.04
N ASN A 84 -14.21 -7.27 14.88
CA ASN A 84 -14.22 -8.72 14.84
C ASN A 84 -14.92 -9.19 13.56
N LEU A 85 -14.85 -10.49 13.26
CA LEU A 85 -15.48 -11.06 12.04
C LEU A 85 -17.02 -11.02 12.06
N ASP A 86 -17.62 -10.75 13.22
CA ASP A 86 -19.06 -10.56 13.43
C ASP A 86 -19.48 -9.08 13.43
N ASP A 87 -18.61 -8.18 12.95
CA ASP A 87 -18.78 -6.73 12.93
C ASP A 87 -18.90 -6.05 14.30
N SER A 88 -18.63 -6.76 15.40
CA SER A 88 -18.52 -6.10 16.70
C SER A 88 -17.26 -5.21 16.76
N PRO A 89 -17.36 -3.99 17.33
CA PRO A 89 -16.20 -3.10 17.45
C PRO A 89 -15.06 -3.75 18.24
N LYS A 90 -13.83 -3.61 17.74
CA LYS A 90 -12.64 -4.16 18.39
C LYS A 90 -11.72 -3.09 18.93
N MET A 91 -11.30 -2.14 18.09
CA MET A 91 -10.48 -1.00 18.50
C MET A 91 -10.42 0.06 17.41
N GLN A 92 -9.98 1.25 17.80
CA GLN A 92 -9.70 2.36 16.92
C GLN A 92 -8.49 3.17 17.40
N GLY A 93 -8.00 4.08 16.57
CA GLY A 93 -6.97 5.03 16.97
C GLY A 93 -6.14 5.51 15.80
N ASP A 94 -4.86 5.77 16.05
CA ASP A 94 -3.90 6.21 15.04
C ASP A 94 -2.95 5.09 14.64
N TRP A 95 -2.42 5.17 13.43
CA TRP A 95 -1.43 4.23 12.93
C TRP A 95 -0.40 4.92 12.03
N SER A 96 0.75 4.28 11.86
CA SER A 96 1.76 4.69 10.89
C SER A 96 2.62 3.53 10.42
N VAL A 97 3.15 3.65 9.20
CA VAL A 97 4.22 2.80 8.65
C VAL A 97 5.30 3.73 8.09
N PRO A 98 6.55 3.66 8.58
CA PRO A 98 7.66 4.46 8.05
C PRO A 98 7.95 4.15 6.57
N LEU A 99 8.71 5.02 5.90
CA LEU A 99 9.07 4.85 4.48
C LEU A 99 9.87 3.57 4.19
N ASP A 100 10.55 3.01 5.20
CA ASP A 100 11.26 1.73 5.05
C ASP A 100 10.31 0.51 5.02
N GLY A 101 9.04 0.68 5.39
CA GLY A 101 8.03 -0.36 5.38
C GLY A 101 8.26 -1.51 6.37
N LYS A 102 9.20 -1.37 7.32
CA LYS A 102 9.63 -2.49 8.18
C LYS A 102 8.79 -2.67 9.43
N THR A 103 8.11 -1.62 9.89
CA THR A 103 7.30 -1.67 11.11
C THR A 103 5.96 -0.98 10.93
N ARG A 104 4.97 -1.45 11.67
CA ARG A 104 3.68 -0.75 11.82
C ARG A 104 3.52 -0.36 13.28
N THR A 105 3.22 0.91 13.52
CA THR A 105 2.79 1.41 14.82
C THR A 105 1.27 1.56 14.84
N ILE A 106 0.64 1.10 15.92
CA ILE A 106 -0.74 1.42 16.28
C ILE A 106 -0.75 2.07 17.65
N VAL A 107 -1.48 3.18 17.78
CA VAL A 107 -1.82 3.83 19.05
C VAL A 107 -3.33 3.69 19.22
N ALA A 108 -3.76 2.70 20.00
CA ALA A 108 -5.18 2.46 20.24
C ALA A 108 -5.74 3.47 21.23
N LYS A 109 -6.95 3.96 20.96
CA LYS A 109 -7.62 4.99 21.74
C LYS A 109 -9.06 4.60 22.09
N ASN A 110 -9.56 5.12 23.20
CA ASN A 110 -10.99 5.05 23.51
C ASN A 110 -11.77 6.17 22.79
N ASP A 111 -13.09 6.23 22.98
CA ASP A 111 -13.96 7.22 22.33
C ASP A 111 -13.67 8.66 22.76
N ALA A 112 -13.06 8.86 23.93
CA ALA A 112 -12.59 10.15 24.41
C ALA A 112 -11.21 10.54 23.84
N GLY A 113 -10.62 9.71 22.98
CA GLY A 113 -9.30 9.92 22.38
C GLY A 113 -8.12 9.62 23.30
N MET A 114 -8.36 9.07 24.50
CA MET A 114 -7.28 8.67 25.42
C MET A 114 -6.59 7.41 24.91
N VAL A 115 -5.25 7.41 24.98
CA VAL A 115 -4.44 6.25 24.61
C VAL A 115 -4.69 5.11 25.58
N LEU A 116 -5.05 3.95 25.02
CA LEU A 116 -5.20 2.69 25.74
C LEU A 116 -3.89 1.90 25.74
N PHE A 117 -3.24 1.82 24.57
CA PHE A 117 -1.92 1.22 24.43
C PHE A 117 -1.27 1.64 23.09
N THR A 118 0.04 1.42 23.00
CA THR A 118 0.80 1.51 21.75
C THR A 118 1.42 0.16 21.43
N ARG A 119 1.37 -0.24 20.16
CA ARG A 119 1.98 -1.49 19.67
C ARG A 119 2.77 -1.23 18.41
N VAL A 120 4.03 -1.64 18.42
CA VAL A 120 4.90 -1.71 17.24
C VAL A 120 5.08 -3.17 16.88
N VAL A 121 4.92 -3.50 15.60
CA VAL A 121 5.15 -4.85 15.06
C VAL A 121 6.09 -4.80 13.88
N ASP A 122 6.85 -5.88 13.69
CA ASP A 122 7.65 -6.09 12.49
C ASP A 122 6.72 -6.49 11.34
N ILE A 123 6.84 -5.82 10.20
CA ILE A 123 6.17 -6.19 8.95
C ILE A 123 7.06 -7.18 8.21
N THR A 124 6.52 -8.34 7.86
CA THR A 124 7.24 -9.37 7.10
C THR A 124 6.85 -9.39 5.63
N VAL A 125 5.61 -8.97 5.30
CA VAL A 125 5.13 -8.77 3.93
C VAL A 125 4.23 -7.54 3.88
N LEU A 126 4.45 -6.68 2.88
CA LEU A 126 3.56 -5.55 2.59
C LEU A 126 3.50 -5.32 1.08
N THR A 127 2.40 -5.76 0.48
CA THR A 127 2.08 -5.60 -0.94
C THR A 127 0.61 -5.22 -1.09
N LYS A 128 0.13 -4.98 -2.31
CA LYS A 128 -1.30 -4.78 -2.55
C LYS A 128 -2.14 -6.05 -2.29
N GLN A 129 -1.52 -7.23 -2.23
CA GLN A 129 -2.21 -8.52 -2.10
C GLN A 129 -2.08 -9.14 -0.72
N GLU A 130 -1.09 -8.73 0.06
CA GLU A 130 -0.80 -9.32 1.36
C GLU A 130 -0.20 -8.28 2.32
N PHE A 131 -0.73 -8.29 3.53
CA PHE A 131 -0.15 -7.59 4.67
C PHE A 131 0.08 -8.60 5.80
N THR A 132 1.34 -8.87 6.10
CA THR A 132 1.75 -9.81 7.14
C THR A 132 2.66 -9.12 8.14
N TYR A 133 2.35 -9.31 9.42
CA TYR A 133 3.19 -8.82 10.52
C TYR A 133 3.43 -9.91 11.55
N ARG A 134 4.52 -9.76 12.29
CA ARG A 134 4.95 -10.71 13.32
C ARG A 134 4.54 -10.26 14.70
N ILE A 135 4.07 -11.21 15.50
CA ILE A 135 3.83 -11.06 16.93
C ILE A 135 4.70 -12.02 17.72
N TYR A 136 5.05 -11.60 18.93
CA TYR A 136 5.79 -12.41 19.88
C TYR A 136 4.92 -12.56 21.13
N PRO A 137 4.57 -13.78 21.57
CA PRO A 137 3.87 -13.98 22.84
C PRO A 137 4.65 -13.40 24.03
N ASN A 138 5.97 -13.43 23.94
CA ASN A 138 6.90 -12.80 24.87
C ASN A 138 7.87 -11.91 24.09
N ASN A 139 7.83 -10.59 24.31
CA ASN A 139 8.71 -9.66 23.60
C ASN A 139 10.20 -9.84 23.88
N ASN A 140 10.57 -10.52 24.98
CA ASN A 140 11.95 -10.82 25.33
C ASN A 140 12.46 -12.12 24.68
N ASP A 141 11.55 -12.93 24.13
CA ASP A 141 11.87 -14.18 23.44
C ASP A 141 11.34 -14.15 22.01
N LYS A 142 12.26 -13.90 21.08
CA LYS A 142 11.94 -13.85 19.64
C LYS A 142 12.00 -15.22 18.94
N THR A 143 12.29 -16.29 19.68
CA THR A 143 12.36 -17.65 19.09
C THR A 143 10.98 -18.21 18.81
N LEU A 144 9.98 -17.84 19.61
CA LEU A 144 8.57 -18.13 19.38
C LEU A 144 7.87 -16.90 18.81
N PHE A 145 7.28 -17.06 17.63
CA PHE A 145 6.50 -16.00 16.99
C PHE A 145 5.35 -16.57 16.17
N PHE A 146 4.41 -15.69 15.86
CA PHE A 146 3.35 -15.95 14.91
C PHE A 146 3.31 -14.83 13.87
N ASP A 147 3.19 -15.20 12.61
CA ASP A 147 2.95 -14.26 11.51
C ASP A 147 1.44 -14.21 11.24
N ILE A 148 0.85 -13.02 11.35
CA ILE A 148 -0.58 -12.78 11.15
C ILE A 148 -0.77 -12.24 9.74
N ILE A 149 -1.44 -13.01 8.89
CA ILE A 149 -1.54 -12.77 7.46
C ILE A 149 -2.91 -12.16 7.15
N HIS A 150 -2.90 -11.04 6.42
CA HIS A 150 -4.10 -10.38 5.94
C HIS A 150 -4.12 -10.33 4.43
N THR A 151 -5.31 -10.48 3.86
CA THR A 151 -5.58 -10.27 2.43
C THR A 151 -6.61 -9.16 2.24
N PRO A 152 -6.62 -8.50 1.07
CA PRO A 152 -7.65 -7.52 0.73
C PRO A 152 -9.06 -8.11 0.84
N THR A 153 -10.01 -7.28 1.22
CA THR A 153 -11.44 -7.63 1.25
C THR A 153 -12.30 -6.49 0.76
N ASN A 154 -13.46 -6.83 0.19
CA ASN A 154 -14.49 -5.87 -0.17
C ASN A 154 -15.47 -5.60 0.99
N HIS A 155 -15.18 -6.11 2.19
CA HIS A 155 -16.00 -5.90 3.37
C HIS A 155 -16.09 -4.41 3.70
N LYS A 156 -17.31 -3.88 3.78
CA LYS A 156 -17.55 -2.46 4.09
C LYS A 156 -17.30 -2.22 5.56
N GLU A 157 -16.62 -1.12 5.88
CA GLU A 157 -16.42 -0.72 7.27
C GLU A 157 -17.76 -0.55 7.97
N PRO A 158 -18.01 -1.28 9.07
CA PRO A 158 -19.22 -1.09 9.85
C PRO A 158 -19.28 0.33 10.41
N SER A 159 -20.48 0.88 10.49
CA SER A 159 -20.70 2.10 11.28
C SER A 159 -20.58 1.71 12.75
N ALA A 160 -19.49 2.13 13.42
CA ALA A 160 -19.37 1.97 14.85
C ALA A 160 -20.63 2.55 15.51
N LYS A 161 -21.46 1.70 16.13
CA LYS A 161 -22.60 2.17 16.91
C LYS A 161 -22.00 2.99 18.06
N LYS A 162 -22.21 4.30 18.00
CA LYS A 162 -21.90 5.23 19.08
C LYS A 162 -22.78 4.96 20.28
#